data_AF-A0A6G3WJV9-F1
#
_entry.id   AF-A0A6G3WJV9-F1
#
_cell.length_a   1.000
_cell.length_b   1.000
_cell.length_c   1.000
_cell.angle_alpha   90.00
_cell.angle_beta   90.00
_cell.angle_gamma   90.00
#
_symmetry.space_group_name_H-M   'P 1'
#
loop_
_entity.id
_entity.type
_entity.pdbx_description
1 polymer ?
#
loop_
_entity_poly.entity_id
_entity_poly.type
_entity_poly.pdbx_seq_one_letter_code
_entity_poly.pdbx_strand_id
1 'polypeptide(L)'
;VSTKLNRSHAVTGTRALILPTLGRTDKDVQAGGKQFVTVEDSMGMVHASRGNLTPASPHLLSEPAIIARLARAVLGAGSRTDWEAFERD
;
A
#
# COMPACT_ATOMS: atom_id res chain seq x y z
N VAL A 1 7.56 0.54 -2.46
CA VAL A 1 6.57 0.27 -1.40
C VAL A 1 6.82 -1.14 -0.92
N SER A 2 6.93 -1.37 0.38
CA SER A 2 7.51 -2.63 0.88
C SER A 2 6.83 -3.10 2.17
N THR A 3 6.39 -4.35 2.19
CA THR A 3 5.84 -5.03 3.39
C THR A 3 6.93 -5.65 4.25
N LYS A 4 8.06 -6.02 3.63
CA LYS A 4 9.22 -6.63 4.29
C LYS A 4 10.50 -6.20 3.58
N LEU A 5 11.59 -6.10 4.34
CA LEU A 5 12.92 -5.86 3.77
C LEU A 5 13.42 -7.09 2.99
N ASN A 6 14.00 -6.84 1.82
CA ASN A 6 14.73 -7.81 1.01
C ASN A 6 16.04 -7.18 0.49
N ARG A 7 16.84 -7.96 -0.26
CA ARG A 7 18.17 -7.55 -0.74
C ARG A 7 18.14 -6.29 -1.64
N SER A 8 17.08 -6.04 -2.40
CA SER A 8 17.03 -4.87 -3.28
C SER A 8 17.00 -3.54 -2.51
N HIS A 9 16.60 -3.56 -1.23
CA HIS A 9 16.69 -2.38 -0.39
C HIS A 9 18.12 -2.05 0.07
N ALA A 10 19.05 -3.00 -0.03
CA ALA A 10 20.46 -2.81 0.29
C ALA A 10 21.31 -2.53 -0.96
N VAL A 11 20.78 -2.77 -2.16
CA VAL A 11 21.47 -2.58 -3.44
C VAL A 11 20.68 -1.57 -4.26
N THR A 12 21.00 -0.28 -4.09
CA THR A 12 20.26 0.84 -4.68
C THR A 12 21.11 1.56 -5.74
N GLY A 13 20.46 2.31 -6.63
CA GLY A 13 21.12 3.34 -7.42
C GLY A 13 21.50 4.55 -6.56
N THR A 14 21.48 5.76 -7.14
CA THR A 14 21.80 7.01 -6.43
C THR A 14 20.99 7.23 -5.16
N ARG A 15 19.71 6.87 -5.17
CA ARG A 15 18.82 6.97 -4.02
C ARG A 15 17.66 5.98 -4.16
N ALA A 16 17.24 5.41 -3.05
CA ALA A 16 15.98 4.68 -2.95
C ALA A 16 15.22 5.13 -1.70
N LEU A 17 13.89 5.02 -1.76
CA LEU A 17 13.02 5.25 -0.62
C LEU A 17 12.31 3.94 -0.30
N ILE A 18 12.30 3.58 0.98
CA ILE A 18 11.46 2.49 1.49
C ILE A 18 10.21 3.15 2.05
N LEU A 19 9.06 2.77 1.50
CA LEU A 19 7.74 3.20 1.96
C LEU A 19 7.07 1.97 2.59
N PRO A 20 7.11 1.82 3.93
CA PRO A 20 6.52 0.69 4.63
C PRO A 20 5.01 0.64 4.40
N THR A 21 4.48 -0.54 4.08
CA THR A 21 3.06 -0.74 3.82
C THR A 21 2.50 -1.92 4.60
N LEU A 22 1.18 -1.94 4.77
CA LEU A 22 0.45 -3.07 5.33
C LEU A 22 0.66 -4.32 4.47
N GLY A 23 0.96 -5.44 5.12
CA GLY A 23 0.94 -6.76 4.50
C GLY A 23 -0.48 -7.29 4.35
N ARG A 24 -0.67 -8.29 3.47
CA ARG A 24 -1.99 -8.95 3.25
C ARG A 24 -2.60 -9.57 4.52
N THR A 25 -1.78 -9.86 5.53
CA THR A 25 -2.21 -10.43 6.82
C THR A 25 -2.57 -9.36 7.84
N ASP A 26 -2.19 -8.11 7.60
CA ASP A 26 -2.46 -7.00 8.52
C ASP A 26 -3.90 -6.54 8.36
N LYS A 27 -4.50 -6.16 9.49
CA LYS A 27 -5.83 -5.61 9.54
C LYS A 27 -5.80 -4.20 8.97
N ASP A 28 -6.49 -4.01 7.87
CA ASP A 28 -6.71 -2.71 7.26
C ASP A 28 -8.16 -2.27 7.53
N VAL A 29 -8.32 -1.12 8.18
CA VAL A 29 -9.61 -0.55 8.56
C VAL A 29 -9.66 0.89 8.06
N GLN A 30 -10.55 1.14 7.11
CA GLN A 30 -10.81 2.45 6.53
C GLN A 30 -12.17 2.97 6.97
N ALA A 31 -12.54 4.17 6.50
CA ALA A 31 -13.85 4.76 6.77
C ALA A 31 -15.01 3.84 6.33
N GLY A 32 -14.84 3.12 5.22
CA GLY A 32 -15.79 2.12 4.71
C GLY A 32 -15.80 0.78 5.46
N GLY A 33 -14.90 0.59 6.43
CA GLY A 33 -14.78 -0.63 7.23
C GLY A 33 -13.54 -1.46 6.92
N LYS A 34 -13.64 -2.77 7.19
CA LYS A 34 -12.50 -3.69 7.06
C LYS A 34 -12.23 -4.05 5.60
N GLN A 35 -11.06 -3.69 5.12
CA GLN A 35 -10.65 -3.90 3.73
C GLN A 35 -10.19 -5.33 3.46
N PHE A 36 -10.12 -5.66 2.17
CA PHE A 36 -9.53 -6.89 1.66
C PHE A 36 -8.68 -6.57 0.43
N VAL A 37 -7.69 -7.41 0.17
CA VAL A 37 -6.86 -7.32 -1.04
C VAL A 37 -7.07 -8.56 -1.89
N THR A 38 -6.95 -8.44 -3.20
CA THR A 38 -6.90 -9.60 -4.09
C THR A 38 -5.47 -10.06 -4.27
N VAL A 39 -5.27 -11.37 -4.38
CA VAL A 39 -3.96 -11.98 -4.64
C VAL A 39 -4.13 -12.96 -5.80
N GLU A 40 -3.20 -12.88 -6.75
CA GLU A 40 -3.05 -13.85 -7.82
C GLU A 40 -1.90 -14.81 -7.47
N ASP A 41 -2.11 -16.11 -7.67
CA ASP A 41 -1.08 -17.13 -7.49
C ASP A 41 -0.43 -17.55 -8.82
N SER A 42 0.59 -18.41 -8.76
CA SER A 42 1.33 -18.87 -9.96
C SER A 42 0.49 -19.70 -10.94
N MET A 43 -0.72 -20.12 -10.55
CA MET A 43 -1.66 -20.84 -11.41
C MET A 43 -2.67 -19.89 -12.05
N GLY A 44 -2.53 -18.56 -11.84
CA GLY A 44 -3.43 -17.53 -12.37
C GLY A 44 -4.73 -17.40 -11.59
N MET A 45 -4.82 -17.96 -10.38
CA MET A 45 -6.04 -17.94 -9.59
C MET A 45 -6.11 -16.69 -8.72
N VAL A 46 -7.22 -15.96 -8.80
CA VAL A 46 -7.45 -14.72 -8.03
C VAL A 46 -8.35 -14.99 -6.83
N HIS A 47 -7.87 -14.63 -5.64
CA HIS A 47 -8.61 -14.82 -4.38
C HIS A 47 -8.52 -13.59 -3.48
N ALA A 48 -9.56 -13.35 -2.68
CA ALA A 48 -9.57 -12.30 -1.67
C ALA A 48 -8.81 -12.72 -0.41
N SER A 49 -8.00 -11.83 0.15
CA SER A 49 -7.29 -11.96 1.41
C SER A 49 -7.72 -10.85 2.37
N ARG A 50 -8.20 -11.26 3.55
CA ARG A 50 -8.57 -10.36 4.65
C ARG A 50 -7.63 -10.54 5.81
N GLY A 51 -6.74 -9.57 6.01
CA GLY A 51 -5.82 -9.58 7.14
C GLY A 51 -6.54 -9.44 8.49
N ASN A 52 -5.98 -10.05 9.53
CA ASN A 52 -6.55 -9.98 10.87
C ASN A 52 -5.52 -9.66 11.96
N LEU A 53 -4.24 -9.63 11.60
CA LEU A 53 -3.17 -9.29 12.53
C LEU A 53 -3.19 -7.79 12.80
N THR A 54 -2.83 -7.39 14.02
CA THR A 54 -2.61 -5.99 14.32
C THR A 54 -1.37 -5.52 13.54
N PRO A 55 -1.44 -4.41 12.79
CA PRO A 55 -0.27 -3.88 12.09
C PRO A 55 0.91 -3.65 13.03
N ALA A 56 2.12 -3.89 12.54
CA ALA A 56 3.33 -3.74 13.34
C ALA A 56 3.58 -2.29 13.82
N SER A 57 2.95 -1.31 13.19
CA SER A 57 3.03 0.10 13.55
C SER A 57 1.75 0.83 13.12
N PRO A 58 1.28 1.84 13.88
CA PRO A 58 0.14 2.67 13.48
C PRO A 58 0.44 3.60 12.29
N HIS A 59 1.70 3.69 11.87
CA HIS A 59 2.12 4.50 10.73
C HIS A 59 2.09 3.75 9.40
N LEU A 60 1.78 2.44 9.41
CA LEU A 60 1.65 1.68 8.19
C LEU A 60 0.38 2.08 7.45
N LEU A 61 0.51 2.27 6.14
CA LEU A 61 -0.58 2.61 5.24
C LEU A 61 -0.79 1.49 4.23
N SER A 62 -1.99 1.38 3.68
CA SER A 62 -2.24 0.52 2.52
C SER A 62 -1.41 1.00 1.32
N GLU A 63 -1.09 0.09 0.40
CA GLU A 63 -0.35 0.46 -0.82
C GLU A 63 -1.10 1.53 -1.63
N PRO A 64 -2.43 1.42 -1.87
CA PRO A 64 -3.19 2.48 -2.53
C PRO A 64 -3.08 3.84 -1.83
N ALA A 65 -3.14 3.89 -0.50
CA ALA A 65 -3.00 5.15 0.25
C ALA A 65 -1.60 5.77 0.08
N ILE A 66 -0.54 4.95 0.05
CA ILE A 66 0.83 5.44 -0.21
C ILE A 66 0.92 6.04 -1.62
N ILE A 67 0.39 5.35 -2.62
CA ILE A 67 0.40 5.82 -4.01
C ILE A 67 -0.41 7.11 -4.17
N ALA A 68 -1.61 7.18 -3.59
CA ALA A 68 -2.46 8.37 -3.62
C ALA A 68 -1.75 9.59 -2.99
N ARG A 69 -1.16 9.43 -1.80
CA ARG A 69 -0.40 10.50 -1.13
C ARG A 69 0.82 10.94 -1.95
N LEU A 70 1.55 9.98 -2.52
CA LEU A 70 2.71 10.28 -3.37
C LEU A 70 2.30 11.04 -4.64
N ALA A 71 1.22 10.61 -5.30
CA ALA A 71 0.70 11.26 -6.49
C ALA A 71 0.29 12.71 -6.19
N ARG A 72 -0.38 12.97 -5.06
CA ARG A 72 -0.69 14.34 -4.62
C ARG A 72 0.57 15.17 -4.38
N ALA A 73 1.56 14.61 -3.69
CA ALA A 73 2.80 15.32 -3.38
C ALA A 73 3.64 15.64 -4.63
N VAL A 74 3.63 14.77 -5.64
CA VAL A 74 4.46 14.90 -6.84
C VAL A 74 3.75 15.67 -7.97
N LEU A 75 2.46 15.40 -8.19
CA LEU A 75 1.70 15.99 -9.31
C LEU A 75 0.98 17.29 -8.92
N GLY A 76 0.67 17.47 -7.64
CA GLY A 76 0.01 18.68 -7.13
C GLY A 76 -1.30 19.02 -7.86
N ALA A 77 -1.55 20.32 -8.01
CA ALA A 77 -2.77 20.85 -8.65
C ALA A 77 -2.86 20.57 -10.17
N GLY A 78 -1.79 20.07 -10.80
CA GLY A 78 -1.80 19.72 -12.22
C GLY A 78 -2.53 18.41 -12.52
N SER A 79 -2.77 17.57 -11.51
CA SER A 79 -3.51 16.32 -11.66
C SER A 79 -5.02 16.56 -11.61
N ARG A 80 -5.75 16.05 -12.60
CA ARG A 80 -7.22 16.05 -12.62
C ARG A 80 -7.85 14.87 -11.86
N THR A 81 -7.04 13.89 -11.47
CA THR A 81 -7.49 12.70 -10.71
C THR A 81 -7.74 13.07 -9.24
N ASP A 82 -8.88 12.65 -8.69
CA ASP A 82 -9.19 12.78 -7.27
C ASP A 82 -8.47 11.70 -6.45
N TRP A 83 -7.16 11.91 -6.24
CA TRP A 83 -6.33 11.01 -5.44
C TRP A 83 -6.80 10.87 -4.00
N GLU A 84 -7.46 11.88 -3.44
CA GLU A 84 -7.92 11.84 -2.05
C GLU A 84 -9.10 10.87 -1.88
N ALA A 85 -9.94 10.73 -2.91
CA ALA A 85 -10.97 9.70 -2.92
C ALA A 85 -10.37 8.28 -2.84
N PHE A 86 -9.33 7.99 -3.63
CA PHE A 86 -8.64 6.69 -3.60
C PHE A 86 -7.92 6.39 -2.28
N GLU A 87 -7.48 7.42 -1.55
CA GLU A 87 -6.88 7.23 -0.23
C GLU A 87 -7.89 6.78 0.83
N ARG A 88 -9.16 7.18 0.68
CA ARG A 88 -10.23 6.93 1.64
C ARG A 88 -11.03 5.66 1.37
N ASP A 89 -10.82 5.04 0.21
CA ASP A 89 -11.46 3.78 -0.21
C ASP A 89 -10.83 2.60 0.55
#